data_AF-A0A972U6B1-F1
#
_entry.id   AF-A0A972U6B1-F1
#
_cell.length_a   1.000
_cell.length_b   1.000
_cell.length_c   1.000
_cell.angle_alpha   90.00
_cell.angle_beta   90.00
_cell.angle_gamma   90.00
#
_symmetry.space_group_name_H-M   'P 1'
#
loop_
_entity.id
_entity.type
_entity.pdbx_description
1 polymer ?
#
loop_
_entity_poly.entity_id
_entity_poly.type
_entity_poly.pdbx_seq_one_letter_code
_entity_poly.pdbx_strand_id
1 'polypeptide(L)'
;MNTSTTPLSGENYPQQFVQQLLDGLAEGQREACRLLWVAIKDGWLENWYIVLAVSVVLFALAITNVLSTGRWGFLASVLYHHVYLGLLFVLILAFGPEIFAHAWIDILLLVLYALCFKCVGIFVNATGFRNQYGRRMPH
;
A
#
# COMPACT_ATOMS: atom_id res chain seq x y z
N MET A 1 9.06 -46.26 19.91
CA MET A 1 8.36 -44.98 19.68
C MET A 1 6.94 -45.32 19.27
N ASN A 2 5.95 -45.12 20.15
CA ASN A 2 4.54 -45.31 19.81
C ASN A 2 4.05 -44.07 19.07
N THR A 3 3.95 -44.17 17.75
CA THR A 3 3.11 -43.28 16.94
C THR A 3 1.66 -43.55 17.30
N SER A 4 1.12 -42.76 18.24
CA SER A 4 -0.32 -42.74 18.50
C SER A 4 -1.01 -42.07 17.32
N THR A 5 -1.37 -42.86 16.30
CA THR A 5 -2.31 -42.46 15.27
C THR A 5 -3.70 -42.46 15.91
N THR A 6 -4.15 -41.29 16.38
CA THR A 6 -5.55 -41.13 16.79
C THR A 6 -6.43 -41.48 15.59
N PRO A 7 -7.32 -42.48 15.69
CA PRO A 7 -8.19 -42.83 14.59
C PRO A 7 -9.16 -41.67 14.37
N LEU A 8 -9.17 -41.16 13.15
CA LEU A 8 -10.20 -40.25 12.61
C LEU A 8 -11.53 -41.03 12.56
N SER A 9 -12.20 -41.17 13.70
CA SER A 9 -13.43 -41.96 13.82
C SER A 9 -14.53 -41.18 14.54
N GLY A 10 -15.65 -41.01 13.84
CA GLY A 10 -16.98 -40.72 14.40
C GLY A 10 -17.33 -39.25 14.54
N GLU A 11 -18.39 -38.82 13.86
CA GLU A 11 -19.12 -37.55 14.01
C GLU A 11 -18.43 -36.25 13.56
N ASN A 12 -17.14 -36.02 13.82
CA ASN A 12 -16.47 -34.73 13.51
C ASN A 12 -15.53 -34.76 12.30
N TYR A 13 -15.42 -35.90 11.62
CA TYR A 13 -14.57 -36.08 10.43
C TYR A 13 -14.80 -35.04 9.32
N PRO A 14 -16.04 -34.75 8.88
CA PRO A 14 -16.24 -33.77 7.81
C PRO A 14 -15.84 -32.36 8.22
N GLN A 15 -16.04 -31.96 9.48
CA GLN A 15 -15.59 -30.65 9.98
C GLN A 15 -14.07 -30.55 10.04
N GLN A 16 -13.39 -31.60 10.53
CA GLN A 16 -11.93 -31.63 10.59
C GLN A 16 -11.29 -31.66 9.18
N PHE A 17 -11.88 -32.38 8.24
CA PHE A 17 -11.43 -32.40 6.85
C PHE A 17 -11.60 -31.03 6.17
N VAL A 18 -12.74 -30.37 6.39
CA VAL A 18 -12.99 -29.02 5.88
C VAL A 18 -12.04 -28.01 6.51
N GLN A 19 -11.77 -28.08 7.81
CA GLN A 19 -10.78 -27.21 8.46
C GLN A 19 -9.37 -27.45 7.93
N GLN A 20 -8.93 -28.71 7.75
CA GLN A 20 -7.63 -29.00 7.14
C GLN A 20 -7.51 -28.47 5.71
N LEU A 21 -8.60 -28.53 4.92
CA LEU A 21 -8.63 -27.93 3.59
C LEU A 21 -8.53 -26.40 3.65
N LEU A 22 -9.31 -25.76 4.53
CA LEU A 22 -9.31 -24.30 4.70
C LEU A 22 -7.95 -23.80 5.20
N ASP A 23 -7.35 -24.52 6.15
CA ASP A 23 -6.01 -24.22 6.69
C ASP A 23 -4.95 -24.43 5.61
N GLY A 24 -5.03 -25.51 4.83
CA GLY A 24 -4.11 -25.75 3.70
C GLY A 24 -4.22 -24.70 2.60
N LEU A 25 -5.43 -24.20 2.31
CA LEU A 25 -5.67 -23.09 1.40
C LEU A 25 -5.10 -21.78 1.95
N ALA A 26 -5.32 -21.48 3.23
CA ALA A 26 -4.78 -20.29 3.88
C ALA A 26 -3.24 -20.30 3.90
N GLU A 27 -2.64 -21.45 4.20
CA GLU A 27 -1.18 -21.63 4.21
C GLU A 27 -0.60 -21.52 2.80
N GLY A 28 -1.28 -22.09 1.79
CA GLY A 28 -0.90 -21.96 0.39
C GLY A 28 -0.96 -20.51 -0.10
N GLN A 29 -1.96 -19.73 0.31
CA GLN A 29 -2.05 -18.30 0.02
C GLN A 29 -0.91 -17.51 0.66
N ARG A 30 -0.57 -17.79 1.93
CA ARG A 30 0.56 -17.16 2.61
C ARG A 30 1.88 -17.44 1.91
N GLU A 31 2.13 -18.70 1.54
CA GLU A 31 3.36 -19.07 0.86
C GLU A 31 3.44 -18.44 -0.54
N ALA A 32 2.33 -18.38 -1.28
CA ALA A 32 2.26 -17.67 -2.56
C ALA A 32 2.56 -16.17 -2.40
N CYS A 33 2.00 -15.51 -1.38
CA CYS A 33 2.31 -14.12 -1.05
C CYS A 33 3.78 -13.93 -0.69
N ARG A 34 4.39 -14.86 0.05
CA ARG A 34 5.81 -14.82 0.42
C ARG A 34 6.71 -14.94 -0.81
N LEU A 35 6.43 -15.89 -1.70
CA LEU A 35 7.17 -16.08 -2.95
C LEU A 35 7.05 -14.87 -3.88
N LEU A 36 5.83 -14.35 -4.04
CA LEU A 36 5.59 -13.13 -4.81
C LEU A 36 6.37 -11.95 -4.24
N TRP A 37 6.43 -11.84 -2.91
CA TRP A 37 7.17 -10.79 -2.24
C TRP A 37 8.68 -10.90 -2.42
N VAL A 38 9.24 -12.10 -2.32
CA VAL A 38 10.66 -12.33 -2.61
C VAL A 38 10.98 -11.92 -4.05
N ALA A 39 10.15 -12.34 -5.02
CA ALA A 39 10.32 -11.95 -6.42
C ALA A 39 10.24 -10.43 -6.64
N ILE A 40 9.30 -9.75 -5.96
CA ILE A 40 9.18 -8.28 -6.02
C ILE A 40 10.40 -7.61 -5.39
N LYS A 41 10.86 -8.09 -4.23
CA LYS A 41 12.00 -7.51 -3.51
C LYS A 41 13.29 -7.63 -4.32
N ASP A 42 13.53 -8.81 -4.89
CA ASP A 42 14.72 -9.07 -5.70
C ASP A 42 14.67 -8.25 -7.00
N GLY A 43 13.54 -8.26 -7.70
CA GLY A 43 13.34 -7.44 -8.91
C GLY A 43 13.41 -5.94 -8.64
N TRP A 44 12.98 -5.49 -7.46
CA TRP A 44 13.07 -4.10 -7.04
C TRP A 44 14.51 -3.68 -6.75
N LEU A 45 15.29 -4.48 -6.02
CA LEU A 45 16.69 -4.16 -5.73
C LEU A 45 17.52 -4.04 -7.01
N GLU A 46 17.17 -4.78 -8.05
CA GLU A 46 17.81 -4.70 -9.35
C GLU A 46 17.34 -3.48 -10.17
N ASN A 47 16.07 -3.09 -10.08
CA ASN A 47 15.45 -2.09 -10.97
C ASN A 47 14.92 -0.82 -10.28
N TRP A 48 15.32 -0.56 -9.04
CA TRP A 48 14.83 0.60 -8.25
C TRP A 48 15.01 1.94 -8.98
N TYR A 49 16.08 2.06 -9.79
CA TYR A 49 16.37 3.25 -10.57
C TYR A 49 15.31 3.53 -11.64
N ILE A 50 14.68 2.50 -12.22
CA ILE A 50 13.61 2.65 -13.22
C ILE A 50 12.38 3.25 -12.55
N VAL A 51 12.02 2.75 -11.37
CA VAL A 51 10.85 3.26 -10.64
C VAL A 51 11.09 4.71 -10.20
N LEU A 52 12.31 5.02 -9.75
CA LEU A 52 12.69 6.38 -9.43
C LEU A 52 12.62 7.29 -10.67
N ALA A 53 13.12 6.84 -11.81
CA ALA A 53 13.06 7.59 -13.06
C ALA A 53 11.60 7.88 -13.49
N VAL A 54 10.72 6.87 -13.46
CA VAL A 54 9.29 7.04 -13.76
C VAL A 54 8.64 8.02 -12.80
N SER A 55 8.95 7.92 -11.50
CA SER A 55 8.43 8.83 -10.48
C SER A 55 8.86 10.29 -10.73
N VAL A 56 10.14 10.50 -11.07
CA VAL A 56 10.67 11.84 -11.39
C VAL A 56 9.98 12.40 -12.65
N VAL A 57 9.77 11.59 -13.68
CA VAL A 57 9.07 12.02 -14.91
C VAL A 57 7.62 12.41 -14.60
N LEU A 58 6.90 11.61 -13.82
CA LEU A 58 5.52 11.94 -13.40
C LEU A 58 5.48 13.22 -12.58
N PHE A 59 6.44 13.42 -11.68
CA PHE A 59 6.54 14.63 -10.89
C PHE A 59 6.84 15.87 -11.76
N ALA A 60 7.75 15.75 -12.72
CA ALA A 60 8.04 16.80 -13.70
C ALA A 60 6.81 17.15 -14.54
N LEU A 61 6.04 16.16 -15.00
CA LEU A 61 4.77 16.38 -15.73
C LEU A 61 3.72 17.08 -14.87
N ALA A 62 3.67 16.78 -13.57
CA ALA A 62 2.76 17.48 -12.67
C ALA A 62 3.17 18.95 -12.48
N ILE A 63 4.46 19.24 -12.39
CA ILE A 63 4.98 20.61 -12.32
C ILE A 63 4.68 21.38 -13.62
N THR A 64 4.95 20.78 -14.79
CA THR A 64 4.67 21.44 -16.08
C THR A 64 3.19 21.72 -16.25
N ASN A 65 2.31 20.80 -15.86
CA ASN A 65 0.86 21.02 -15.90
C ASN A 65 0.45 22.22 -15.02
N VAL A 66 1.02 22.33 -13.82
CA VAL A 66 0.80 23.49 -12.94
C VAL A 66 1.28 24.78 -13.57
N LEU A 67 2.46 24.79 -14.18
CA LEU A 67 3.00 25.95 -14.88
C LEU A 67 2.10 26.37 -16.06
N SER A 68 1.52 25.41 -16.79
CA SER A 68 0.70 25.68 -17.97
C SER A 68 -0.76 26.05 -17.66
N THR A 69 -1.41 25.40 -16.70
CA THR A 69 -2.83 25.66 -16.38
C THR A 69 -3.03 26.53 -15.14
N GLY A 70 -2.00 26.72 -14.32
CA GLY A 70 -2.12 27.33 -13.00
C GLY A 70 -3.02 26.54 -12.04
N ARG A 71 -3.45 25.33 -12.42
CA ARG A 71 -4.36 24.49 -11.63
C ARG A 71 -3.55 23.52 -10.81
N TRP A 72 -3.32 23.91 -9.57
CA TRP A 72 -2.45 23.15 -8.70
C TRP A 72 -3.08 21.87 -8.10
N GLY A 73 -4.39 21.68 -8.23
CA GLY A 73 -5.08 20.47 -7.73
C GLY A 73 -4.53 19.16 -8.31
N PHE A 74 -4.03 19.17 -9.55
CA PHE A 74 -3.39 18.00 -10.15
C PHE A 74 -2.07 17.64 -9.45
N LEU A 75 -1.24 18.64 -9.13
CA LEU A 75 0.01 18.43 -8.39
C LEU A 75 -0.24 17.90 -6.98
N ALA A 76 -1.26 18.44 -6.28
CA ALA A 76 -1.63 17.94 -4.96
C ALA A 76 -2.07 16.46 -5.00
N SER A 77 -2.83 16.05 -6.02
CA SER A 77 -3.26 14.66 -6.20
C SER A 77 -2.10 13.72 -6.53
N VAL A 78 -1.19 14.15 -7.41
CA VAL A 78 0.02 13.38 -7.77
C VAL A 78 0.93 13.23 -6.56
N LEU A 79 1.15 14.32 -5.81
CA LEU A 79 1.97 14.32 -4.61
C LEU A 79 1.37 13.42 -3.52
N TYR A 80 0.05 13.44 -3.36
CA TYR A 80 -0.66 12.55 -2.46
C TYR A 80 -0.43 11.09 -2.79
N HIS A 81 -0.61 10.69 -4.05
CA HIS A 81 -0.38 9.31 -4.47
C HIS A 81 1.09 8.91 -4.31
N HIS A 82 2.02 9.81 -4.60
CA HIS A 82 3.45 9.55 -4.40
C HIS A 82 3.81 9.30 -2.94
N VAL A 83 3.34 10.17 -2.03
CA VAL A 83 3.61 10.02 -0.59
C VAL A 83 2.91 8.78 -0.03
N TYR A 84 1.67 8.54 -0.43
CA TYR A 84 0.90 7.38 0.01
C TYR A 84 1.53 6.06 -0.45
N LEU A 85 1.80 5.93 -1.76
CA LEU A 85 2.45 4.74 -2.31
C LEU A 85 3.87 4.57 -1.76
N GLY A 86 4.62 5.65 -1.59
CA GLY A 86 5.97 5.60 -1.01
C GLY A 86 5.96 5.09 0.42
N LEU A 87 5.08 5.61 1.28
CA LEU A 87 4.97 5.15 2.67
C LEU A 87 4.41 3.72 2.76
N LEU A 88 3.39 3.41 1.96
CA LEU A 88 2.85 2.05 1.86
C LEU A 88 3.97 1.08 1.46
N PHE A 89 4.75 1.44 0.44
CA PHE A 89 5.87 0.64 -0.04
C PHE A 89 6.95 0.44 1.04
N VAL A 90 7.34 1.48 1.76
CA VAL A 90 8.29 1.37 2.89
C VAL A 90 7.75 0.44 3.97
N LEU A 91 6.44 0.50 4.25
CA LEU A 91 5.80 -0.34 5.25
C LEU A 91 5.78 -1.81 4.84
N ILE A 92 5.47 -2.11 3.58
CA ILE A 92 5.56 -3.47 3.03
C ILE A 92 7.03 -3.93 3.01
N LEU A 93 7.98 -3.05 2.70
CA LEU A 93 9.41 -3.38 2.75
C LEU A 93 9.90 -3.75 4.15
N ALA A 94 9.45 -3.03 5.17
CA ALA A 94 9.89 -3.23 6.55
C ALA A 94 9.30 -4.48 7.19
N PHE A 95 8.04 -4.79 6.91
CA PHE A 95 7.30 -5.86 7.61
C PHE A 95 6.87 -7.02 6.71
N GLY A 96 7.02 -6.89 5.39
CA GLY A 96 6.57 -7.87 4.41
C GLY A 96 5.09 -7.74 4.04
N PRO A 97 4.60 -8.61 3.13
CA PRO A 97 3.22 -8.62 2.65
C PRO A 97 2.26 -9.18 3.70
N GLU A 98 2.78 -9.90 4.69
CA GLU A 98 2.02 -10.54 5.77
C GLU A 98 1.26 -9.51 6.61
N ILE A 99 1.70 -8.24 6.59
CA ILE A 99 0.99 -7.15 7.24
C ILE A 99 -0.46 -7.01 6.76
N PHE A 100 -0.74 -7.32 5.49
CA PHE A 100 -2.09 -7.25 4.93
C PHE A 100 -3.02 -8.36 5.42
N ALA A 101 -2.48 -9.41 6.02
CA ALA A 101 -3.27 -10.50 6.60
C ALA A 101 -3.78 -10.19 8.01
N HIS A 102 -3.34 -9.09 8.64
CA HIS A 102 -3.75 -8.74 9.99
C HIS A 102 -5.00 -7.86 10.01
N ALA A 103 -5.94 -8.17 10.92
CA ALA A 103 -7.19 -7.42 11.07
C ALA A 103 -7.01 -5.93 11.43
N TRP A 104 -5.85 -5.54 11.97
CA TRP A 104 -5.55 -4.13 12.28
C TRP A 104 -5.05 -3.32 11.08
N ILE A 105 -4.81 -3.95 9.93
CA ILE A 105 -4.25 -3.26 8.76
C ILE A 105 -5.19 -2.19 8.21
N ASP A 106 -6.50 -2.40 8.28
CA ASP A 106 -7.50 -1.42 7.82
C ASP A 106 -7.40 -0.12 8.62
N ILE A 107 -7.19 -0.23 9.93
CA ILE A 107 -6.99 0.93 10.81
C ILE A 107 -5.68 1.62 10.47
N LEU A 108 -4.61 0.85 10.26
CA LEU A 108 -3.32 1.41 9.90
C LEU A 108 -3.35 2.11 8.53
N LEU A 109 -4.02 1.52 7.53
CA LEU A 109 -4.25 2.11 6.21
C LEU A 109 -5.05 3.41 6.30
N LEU A 110 -6.08 3.45 7.16
CA LEU A 110 -6.86 4.67 7.42
C LEU A 110 -6.00 5.78 8.05
N VAL A 111 -5.18 5.44 9.05
CA VAL A 111 -4.25 6.38 9.68
C VAL A 111 -3.23 6.88 8.66
N LEU A 112 -2.67 5.98 7.84
CA LEU A 112 -1.72 6.31 6.80
C LEU A 112 -2.33 7.27 5.77
N TYR A 113 -3.57 7.01 5.33
CA TYR A 113 -4.33 7.86 4.43
C TYR A 113 -4.48 9.28 5.01
N ALA A 114 -4.94 9.38 6.26
CA ALA A 114 -5.12 10.66 6.94
C ALA A 114 -3.79 11.44 7.11
N LEU A 115 -2.70 10.72 7.40
CA LEU A 115 -1.37 11.30 7.57
C LEU A 115 -0.84 11.83 6.23
N CYS A 116 -1.00 11.07 5.15
CA CYS A 116 -0.66 11.52 3.79
C CYS A 116 -1.43 12.78 3.40
N PHE A 117 -2.73 12.84 3.70
CA PHE A 117 -3.55 14.01 3.41
C PHE A 117 -3.06 15.24 4.16
N LYS A 118 -2.70 15.10 5.45
CA LYS A 118 -2.12 16.20 6.24
C LYS A 118 -0.76 16.64 5.70
N CYS A 119 0.15 15.72 5.39
CA CYS A 119 1.47 16.04 4.84
C CYS A 119 1.37 16.83 3.53
N VAL A 120 0.52 16.37 2.61
CA VAL A 120 0.26 17.07 1.35
C VAL A 120 -0.37 18.43 1.61
N GLY A 121 -1.35 18.52 2.52
CA GLY A 121 -1.97 19.78 2.92
C GLY A 121 -0.97 20.79 3.47
N ILE A 122 0.01 20.35 4.28
CA ILE A 122 1.09 21.21 4.78
C ILE A 122 1.98 21.69 3.63
N PHE A 123 2.40 20.79 2.74
CA PHE A 123 3.25 21.14 1.59
C PHE A 123 2.56 22.13 0.64
N VAL A 124 1.28 21.89 0.36
CA VAL A 124 0.41 22.76 -0.43
C VAL A 124 0.27 24.13 0.26
N ASN A 125 0.03 24.17 1.58
CA ASN A 125 -0.05 25.43 2.31
C ASN A 125 1.28 26.20 2.34
N ALA A 126 2.41 25.50 2.52
CA ALA A 126 3.74 26.09 2.53
C ALA A 126 4.14 26.69 1.16
N THR A 127 3.65 26.08 0.06
CA THR A 127 3.85 26.58 -1.31
C THR A 127 2.90 27.73 -1.68
N GLY A 128 2.03 28.19 -0.76
CA GLY A 128 1.23 29.41 -0.92
C GLY A 128 -0.18 29.23 -1.53
N PHE A 129 -0.67 28.00 -1.68
CA PHE A 129 -1.94 27.66 -2.34
C PHE A 129 -3.21 28.27 -1.73
N ARG A 130 -3.27 28.35 -0.40
CA ARG A 130 -4.50 28.74 0.32
C ARG A 130 -4.96 30.16 -0.04
N ASN A 131 -4.05 30.99 -0.54
CA ASN A 131 -4.31 32.37 -0.90
C ASN A 131 -4.93 32.57 -2.30
N GLN A 132 -4.99 31.52 -3.15
CA GLN A 132 -5.58 31.61 -4.49
C GLN A 132 -7.03 31.09 -4.56
N TYR A 133 -7.42 30.14 -3.71
CA TYR A 133 -8.82 29.68 -3.61
C TYR A 133 -9.72 30.71 -2.90
N GLY A 134 -9.19 31.47 -1.94
CA GLY A 134 -9.94 32.53 -1.25
C GLY A 134 -10.15 33.82 -2.05
N ARG A 135 -9.44 34.02 -3.17
CA ARG A 135 -9.52 35.23 -4.01
C ARG A 135 -10.41 35.09 -5.26
N ARG A 136 -11.01 33.92 -5.50
CA ARG A 136 -11.88 33.65 -6.67
C ARG A 136 -13.29 33.21 -6.31
N MET A 137 -13.79 33.55 -5.12
CA MET A 137 -15.23 33.56 -4.88
C MET A 137 -15.69 35.02 -4.90
N PRO A 138 -16.12 35.55 -6.06
CA PRO A 138 -16.99 36.71 -6.06
C PRO A 138 -18.30 36.28 -5.39
N HIS A 139 -18.59 36.86 -4.22
CA HIS A 139 -19.97 37.10 -3.81
C HIS A 139 -20.47 38.34 -4.55
#